data_AF-A0A0D6LC53-F1
#
_entry.id   AF-A0A0D6LC53-F1
#
_cell.length_a   1.000
_cell.length_b   1.000
_cell.length_c   1.000
_cell.angle_alpha   90.00
_cell.angle_beta   90.00
_cell.angle_gamma   90.00
#
_symmetry.space_group_name_H-M   'P 1'
#
loop_
_entity.id
_entity.type
_entity.pdbx_description
1 polymer ?
#
loop_
_entity_poly.entity_id
_entity_poly.type
_entity_poly.pdbx_seq_one_letter_code
_entity_poly.pdbx_strand_id
1 'polypeptide(L)'
;MLRKDVVASVRSDTNVIVASYDRSQLQQTGTGHFSPLAAYHTASDRVLIMDVARFKYPPHWVTLRQLQVAMCSLDKSTKRTRGYVMLQLRTDSMPLIAFALKSNLGSNDADFATAVLSWKEFLLCDMMPDEKEELQLCCRKFGQCFSPHALCSSEKDVMVDKANNYRDSAESLSKACRTVCSEVRQTSIAGVFSSSAVAALMLAWPFEPGYSERSDRLAQLAKQELKSFSPDTRNEIDLLTTQLLTLIECSRPPPVLPGKVNSEPSKCQWHSDACCCINDIKL
;
A
#
# COMPACT_ATOMS: atom_id res chain seq x y z
N MET A 1 6.11 -25.78 17.16
CA MET A 1 6.34 -24.35 16.90
C MET A 1 5.07 -23.68 16.40
N LEU A 2 4.60 -23.95 15.16
CA LEU A 2 3.39 -23.33 14.57
C LEU A 2 2.17 -23.20 15.49
N ARG A 3 1.74 -24.27 16.18
CA ARG A 3 0.58 -24.22 17.09
C ARG A 3 0.72 -23.15 18.17
N LYS A 4 1.90 -23.06 18.80
CA LYS A 4 2.18 -22.09 19.85
C LYS A 4 2.06 -20.67 19.32
N ASP A 5 2.61 -20.43 18.12
CA ASP A 5 2.63 -19.10 17.51
C ASP A 5 1.24 -18.67 17.06
N VAL A 6 0.45 -19.58 16.48
CA VAL A 6 -0.96 -19.31 16.12
C VAL A 6 -1.77 -18.99 17.35
N VAL A 7 -1.67 -19.80 18.42
CA VAL A 7 -2.41 -19.55 19.67
C VAL A 7 -2.01 -18.22 20.30
N ALA A 8 -0.72 -17.85 20.27
CA ALA A 8 -0.25 -16.57 20.78
C ALA A 8 -0.78 -15.40 19.94
N SER A 9 -0.76 -15.52 18.62
CA SER A 9 -1.23 -14.47 17.71
C SER A 9 -2.73 -14.24 17.81
N VAL A 10 -3.56 -15.27 17.76
CA VAL A 10 -5.04 -15.10 17.79
C VAL A 10 -5.58 -14.63 19.15
N ARG A 11 -4.71 -14.55 20.17
CA ARG A 11 -5.02 -13.99 21.50
C ARG A 11 -4.42 -12.59 21.71
N SER A 12 -3.63 -12.11 20.77
CA SER A 12 -2.95 -10.82 20.87
C SER A 12 -3.79 -9.76 20.17
N ASP A 13 -3.90 -8.58 20.80
CA ASP A 13 -4.49 -7.39 20.18
C ASP A 13 -3.51 -6.70 19.23
N THR A 14 -2.23 -7.08 19.25
CA THR A 14 -1.16 -6.43 18.50
C THR A 14 -0.45 -7.34 17.52
N ASN A 15 -0.68 -8.65 17.52
CA ASN A 15 0.08 -9.60 16.70
C ASN A 15 -0.82 -10.40 15.76
N VAL A 16 -0.49 -10.40 14.48
CA VAL A 16 -1.22 -11.15 13.46
C VAL A 16 -0.25 -12.06 12.71
N ILE A 17 -0.64 -13.32 12.51
CA ILE A 17 0.05 -14.21 11.60
C ILE A 17 -0.61 -14.15 10.23
N VAL A 18 0.20 -13.94 9.19
CA VAL A 18 -0.20 -14.10 7.79
C VAL A 18 0.48 -15.34 7.24
N ALA A 19 -0.33 -16.31 6.81
CA ALA A 19 0.17 -17.55 6.22
C ALA A 19 0.34 -17.38 4.71
N SER A 20 1.45 -17.88 4.17
CA SER A 20 1.67 -18.16 2.76
C SER A 20 1.53 -19.65 2.53
N TYR A 21 0.53 -20.08 1.76
CA TYR A 21 0.20 -21.49 1.62
C TYR A 21 -0.18 -21.88 0.19
N ASP A 22 -0.06 -23.16 -0.13
CA ASP A 22 -0.52 -23.73 -1.40
C ASP A 22 -1.99 -24.17 -1.29
N ARG A 23 -2.87 -23.54 -2.06
CA ARG A 23 -4.30 -23.86 -2.13
C ARG A 23 -4.57 -25.30 -2.55
N SER A 24 -3.72 -25.88 -3.41
CA SER A 24 -3.90 -27.26 -3.87
C SER A 24 -3.85 -28.26 -2.71
N GLN A 25 -3.05 -27.98 -1.67
CA GLN A 25 -2.95 -28.80 -0.46
C GLN A 25 -4.18 -28.70 0.45
N LEU A 26 -5.04 -27.70 0.21
CA LEU A 26 -6.30 -27.49 0.91
C LEU A 26 -7.51 -27.85 0.03
N GLN A 27 -7.29 -28.54 -1.10
CA GLN A 27 -8.33 -28.88 -2.08
C GLN A 27 -9.03 -27.65 -2.67
N GLN A 28 -8.30 -26.54 -2.77
CA GLN A 28 -8.77 -25.29 -3.36
C GLN A 28 -8.13 -25.07 -4.73
N THR A 29 -8.85 -24.37 -5.60
CA THR A 29 -8.39 -24.04 -6.94
C THR A 29 -7.31 -22.96 -6.89
N GLY A 30 -6.18 -23.22 -7.54
CA GLY A 30 -5.03 -22.31 -7.61
C GLY A 30 -3.84 -22.84 -6.80
N THR A 31 -2.76 -22.05 -6.75
CA THR A 31 -1.51 -22.43 -6.08
C THR A 31 -1.26 -21.51 -4.87
N GLY A 32 -0.22 -20.67 -4.90
CA GLY A 32 0.16 -19.80 -3.77
C GLY A 32 -0.93 -18.80 -3.40
N HIS A 33 -1.17 -18.64 -2.10
CA HIS A 33 -2.05 -17.60 -1.54
C HIS A 33 -1.51 -17.09 -0.19
N PHE A 34 -1.93 -15.88 0.19
CA PHE A 34 -1.60 -15.25 1.46
C PHE A 34 -2.88 -14.83 2.17
N SER A 35 -3.03 -15.15 3.46
CA SER A 35 -4.17 -14.69 4.25
C SER A 35 -3.88 -14.68 5.76
N PRO A 36 -4.48 -13.76 6.53
CA PRO A 36 -4.39 -13.74 7.97
C PRO A 36 -5.03 -14.98 8.63
N LEU A 37 -4.47 -15.40 9.77
CA LEU A 37 -5.05 -16.41 10.65
C LEU A 37 -5.77 -15.70 11.81
N ALA A 38 -7.07 -15.92 11.95
CA ALA A 38 -7.89 -15.12 12.87
C ALA A 38 -8.33 -15.85 14.14
N ALA A 39 -8.38 -17.17 14.13
CA ALA A 39 -8.82 -17.94 15.30
C ALA A 39 -8.21 -19.34 15.32
N TYR A 40 -8.13 -19.93 16.51
CA TYR A 40 -7.71 -21.31 16.72
C TYR A 40 -8.70 -22.03 17.62
N HIS A 41 -9.21 -23.15 17.15
CA HIS A 41 -10.15 -23.99 17.89
C HIS A 41 -9.42 -25.22 18.42
N THR A 42 -9.19 -25.24 19.73
CA THR A 42 -8.34 -26.24 20.39
C THR A 42 -8.89 -27.66 20.28
N ALA A 43 -10.20 -27.86 20.45
CA ALA A 43 -10.78 -29.21 20.49
C ALA A 43 -10.71 -29.94 19.14
N SER A 44 -10.71 -29.22 18.02
CA SER A 44 -10.58 -29.82 16.68
C SER A 44 -9.24 -29.57 16.01
N ASP A 45 -8.29 -28.94 16.70
CA ASP A 45 -6.99 -28.51 16.18
C ASP A 45 -7.10 -27.77 14.82
N ARG A 46 -8.07 -26.85 14.73
CA ARG A 46 -8.35 -26.08 13.51
C ARG A 46 -7.98 -24.62 13.66
N VAL A 47 -7.62 -24.01 12.53
CA VAL A 47 -7.32 -22.59 12.40
C VAL A 47 -8.23 -21.96 11.35
N LEU A 48 -8.72 -20.76 11.65
CA LEU A 48 -9.55 -19.98 10.75
C LEU A 48 -8.67 -19.12 9.86
N ILE A 49 -8.76 -19.34 8.55
CA ILE A 49 -8.11 -18.50 7.53
C ILE A 49 -9.11 -17.44 7.08
N MET A 50 -8.73 -16.17 7.17
CA MET A 50 -9.50 -15.04 6.62
C MET A 50 -9.12 -14.81 5.16
N ASP A 51 -9.67 -15.63 4.26
CA ASP A 51 -9.32 -15.60 2.84
C ASP A 51 -9.61 -14.23 2.21
N VAL A 52 -8.56 -13.56 1.73
CA VAL A 52 -8.68 -12.21 1.16
C VAL A 52 -9.23 -12.22 -0.26
N ALA A 53 -9.24 -13.36 -0.95
CA ALA A 53 -9.90 -13.55 -2.24
C ALA A 53 -11.39 -13.84 -2.04
N ARG A 54 -12.11 -12.88 -1.44
CA ARG A 54 -13.54 -13.00 -1.06
C ARG A 54 -14.48 -13.33 -2.22
N PHE A 55 -14.08 -13.05 -3.45
CA PHE A 55 -14.81 -13.44 -4.66
C PHE A 55 -14.79 -14.95 -4.93
N LYS A 56 -13.89 -15.70 -4.27
CA LYS A 56 -13.63 -17.11 -4.54
C LYS A 56 -13.91 -18.02 -3.36
N TYR A 57 -13.45 -17.65 -2.16
CA TYR A 57 -13.63 -18.44 -0.95
C TYR A 57 -14.02 -17.55 0.23
N PRO A 58 -14.96 -17.99 1.09
CA PRO A 58 -15.22 -17.33 2.36
C PRO A 58 -14.07 -17.65 3.36
N PRO A 59 -14.03 -16.97 4.52
CA PRO A 59 -13.26 -17.44 5.65
C PRO A 59 -13.60 -18.90 5.98
N HIS A 60 -12.58 -19.73 6.19
CA HIS A 60 -12.76 -21.18 6.32
C HIS A 60 -11.79 -21.80 7.31
N TRP A 61 -12.22 -22.91 7.92
CA TRP A 61 -11.44 -23.64 8.92
C TRP A 61 -10.69 -24.81 8.29
N VAL A 62 -9.38 -24.86 8.50
CA VAL A 62 -8.54 -26.01 8.13
C VAL A 62 -7.92 -26.62 9.36
N THR A 63 -7.57 -27.91 9.29
CA THR A 63 -6.76 -28.50 10.36
C THR A 63 -5.38 -27.84 10.36
N LEU A 64 -4.79 -27.66 11.54
CA LEU A 64 -3.46 -27.06 11.67
C LEU A 64 -2.41 -27.87 10.90
N ARG A 65 -2.58 -29.20 10.86
CA ARG A 65 -1.71 -30.09 10.09
C ARG A 65 -1.81 -29.85 8.58
N GLN A 66 -3.01 -29.69 8.03
CA GLN A 66 -3.19 -29.37 6.61
C GLN A 66 -2.55 -28.03 6.25
N LEU A 67 -2.74 -26.99 7.10
CA LEU A 67 -2.08 -25.70 6.89
C LEU A 67 -0.56 -25.84 6.90
N GLN A 68 -0.01 -26.62 7.84
CA GLN A 68 1.44 -26.87 7.91
C GLN A 68 1.97 -27.49 6.60
N VAL A 69 1.29 -28.51 6.07
CA VAL A 69 1.67 -29.15 4.79
C VAL A 69 1.59 -28.14 3.63
N ALA A 70 0.52 -27.34 3.60
CA ALA A 70 0.33 -26.30 2.60
C ALA A 70 1.43 -25.22 2.64
N MET A 71 1.93 -24.87 3.83
CA MET A 71 3.04 -23.93 4.00
C MET A 71 4.41 -24.55 3.68
N CYS A 72 4.61 -25.85 3.90
CA CYS A 72 5.87 -26.53 3.56
C CYS A 72 6.05 -26.76 2.04
N SER A 73 5.05 -26.46 1.23
CA SER A 73 5.11 -26.61 -0.22
C SER A 73 6.08 -25.59 -0.85
N LEU A 74 6.87 -26.01 -1.83
CA LEU A 74 7.79 -25.13 -2.56
C LEU A 74 7.04 -24.09 -3.39
N ASP A 75 7.45 -22.83 -3.29
CA ASP A 75 7.07 -21.76 -4.20
C ASP A 75 7.99 -21.79 -5.43
N LYS A 76 7.39 -21.88 -6.61
CA LYS A 76 8.11 -21.98 -7.89
C LYS A 76 8.90 -20.72 -8.22
N SER A 77 8.48 -19.55 -7.73
CA SER A 77 9.13 -18.27 -8.02
C SER A 77 10.40 -18.08 -7.19
N THR A 78 10.30 -18.31 -5.87
CA THR A 78 11.42 -18.13 -4.93
C THR A 78 12.30 -19.36 -4.75
N LYS A 79 11.87 -20.54 -5.22
CA LYS A 79 12.51 -21.84 -4.98
C LYS A 79 12.68 -22.20 -3.49
N ARG A 80 11.91 -21.55 -2.62
CA ARG A 80 11.91 -21.78 -1.17
C ARG A 80 10.56 -22.34 -0.75
N THR A 81 10.49 -22.93 0.44
CA THR A 81 9.20 -23.28 1.03
C THR A 81 8.41 -22.00 1.30
N ARG A 82 7.09 -22.10 1.26
CA ARG A 82 6.23 -21.08 1.85
C ARG A 82 6.37 -21.11 3.38
N GLY A 83 5.42 -20.51 4.11
CA GLY A 83 5.55 -20.34 5.54
C GLY A 83 4.55 -19.35 6.09
N TYR A 84 4.91 -18.66 7.16
CA TYR A 84 4.13 -17.57 7.70
C TYR A 84 5.05 -16.44 8.16
N VAL A 85 4.48 -15.25 8.23
CA VAL A 85 5.10 -14.08 8.87
C VAL A 85 4.28 -13.70 10.09
N MET A 86 4.96 -13.24 11.13
CA MET A 86 4.33 -12.65 12.30
C MET A 86 4.49 -11.15 12.19
N LEU A 87 3.36 -10.46 12.13
CA LEU A 87 3.28 -9.00 12.13
C LEU A 87 2.94 -8.55 13.54
N GLN A 88 3.59 -7.49 14.00
CA GLN A 88 3.29 -6.84 15.27
C GLN A 88 2.99 -5.37 15.02
N LEU A 89 1.94 -4.86 15.65
CA LEU A 89 1.64 -3.45 15.68
C LEU A 89 2.78 -2.71 16.38
N ARG A 90 3.24 -1.60 15.78
CA ARG A 90 4.24 -0.74 16.41
C ARG A 90 3.74 -0.28 17.77
N THR A 91 4.59 -0.38 18.78
CA THR A 91 4.24 -0.06 20.18
C THR A 91 4.54 1.40 20.54
N ASP A 92 5.30 2.09 19.70
CA ASP A 92 5.78 3.46 19.89
C ASP A 92 5.03 4.49 19.03
N SER A 93 4.04 4.05 18.25
CA SER A 93 3.22 4.92 17.39
C SER A 93 1.80 4.39 17.23
N MET A 94 0.85 5.30 17.07
CA MET A 94 -0.54 4.97 16.76
C MET A 94 -0.71 4.69 15.27
N PRO A 95 -1.44 3.63 14.84
CA PRO A 95 -1.81 3.42 13.45
C PRO A 95 -2.88 4.45 13.06
N LEU A 96 -2.44 5.60 12.56
CA LEU A 96 -3.29 6.67 12.08
C LEU A 96 -3.45 6.57 10.55
N ILE A 97 -4.57 7.06 10.04
CA ILE A 97 -4.75 7.44 8.63
C ILE A 97 -5.36 8.84 8.67
N ALA A 98 -4.58 9.82 9.12
CA ALA A 98 -4.99 11.22 9.12
C ALA A 98 -4.92 11.81 7.71
N PHE A 99 -3.94 11.37 6.91
CA PHE A 99 -3.75 11.74 5.52
C PHE A 99 -3.86 10.50 4.63
N ALA A 100 -4.52 10.67 3.50
CA ALA A 100 -4.67 9.62 2.51
C ALA A 100 -4.59 10.20 1.10
N LEU A 101 -4.28 9.34 0.14
CA LEU A 101 -4.48 9.66 -1.26
C LEU A 101 -5.93 9.35 -1.65
N LYS A 102 -6.61 10.30 -2.28
CA LYS A 102 -7.88 10.11 -2.96
C LYS A 102 -7.67 9.29 -4.23
N SER A 103 -7.22 8.05 -4.10
CA SER A 103 -7.24 7.13 -5.23
C SER A 103 -8.54 6.34 -5.15
N ASN A 104 -9.52 6.78 -5.93
CA ASN A 104 -10.60 5.90 -6.33
C ASN A 104 -9.93 4.95 -7.33
N LEU A 105 -9.32 3.87 -6.83
CA LEU A 105 -8.53 2.88 -7.58
C LEU A 105 -9.39 2.06 -8.55
N GLY A 106 -10.16 2.73 -9.40
CA GLY A 106 -10.54 2.19 -10.69
C GLY A 106 -9.27 2.10 -11.54
N SER A 107 -9.14 1.03 -12.31
CA SER A 107 -7.96 0.64 -13.09
C SER A 107 -7.47 1.65 -14.15
N ASN A 108 -8.02 2.86 -14.20
CA ASN A 108 -7.84 3.87 -15.24
C ASN A 108 -7.59 5.29 -14.70
N ASP A 109 -7.06 5.47 -13.48
CA ASP A 109 -6.78 6.82 -12.95
C ASP A 109 -5.55 7.44 -13.64
N ALA A 110 -5.69 7.73 -14.93
CA ALA A 110 -4.69 8.37 -15.78
C ALA A 110 -4.26 9.73 -15.21
N ASP A 111 -5.16 10.39 -14.48
CA ASP A 111 -4.92 11.71 -13.87
C ASP A 111 -3.78 11.65 -12.86
N PHE A 112 -3.74 10.63 -11.98
CA PHE A 112 -2.64 10.48 -11.03
C PHE A 112 -1.32 10.15 -11.73
N ALA A 113 -1.35 9.24 -12.71
CA ALA A 113 -0.16 8.89 -13.49
C ALA A 113 0.42 10.13 -14.22
N THR A 114 -0.45 10.93 -14.84
CA THR A 114 -0.08 12.20 -15.51
C THR A 114 0.46 13.22 -14.50
N ALA A 115 -0.12 13.33 -13.31
CA ALA A 115 0.39 14.19 -12.25
C ALA A 115 1.82 13.79 -11.81
N VAL A 116 2.07 12.47 -11.63
CA VAL A 116 3.39 11.94 -11.30
C VAL A 116 4.41 12.25 -12.39
N LEU A 117 4.08 12.02 -13.66
CA LEU A 117 4.95 12.33 -14.79
C LEU A 117 5.25 13.83 -14.86
N SER A 118 4.24 14.68 -14.75
CA SER A 118 4.40 16.14 -14.82
C SER A 118 5.25 16.68 -13.66
N TRP A 119 5.15 16.08 -12.47
CA TRP A 119 6.02 16.43 -11.35
C TRP A 119 7.47 15.96 -11.57
N LYS A 120 7.65 14.73 -12.04
CA LYS A 120 8.98 14.17 -12.35
C LYS A 120 9.70 14.96 -13.44
N GLU A 121 9.01 15.34 -14.51
CA GLU A 121 9.56 16.21 -15.56
C GLU A 121 9.97 17.58 -15.00
N PHE A 122 9.12 18.19 -14.18
CA PHE A 122 9.46 19.46 -13.54
C PHE A 122 10.69 19.35 -12.63
N LEU A 123 10.87 18.25 -11.91
CA LEU A 123 12.04 18.04 -11.08
C LEU A 123 13.35 18.08 -11.88
N LEU A 124 13.33 17.82 -13.19
CA LEU A 124 14.50 17.87 -14.08
C LEU A 124 14.79 19.26 -14.66
N CYS A 125 13.88 20.23 -14.55
CA CYS A 125 14.09 21.58 -15.07
C CYS A 125 15.12 22.36 -14.25
N ASP A 126 15.76 23.37 -14.85
CA ASP A 126 16.72 24.25 -14.19
C ASP A 126 16.13 24.93 -12.94
N MET A 127 17.00 25.15 -11.94
CA MET A 127 16.62 25.78 -10.68
C MET A 127 16.71 27.31 -10.74
N MET A 128 15.85 27.97 -9.97
CA MET A 128 15.96 29.39 -9.71
C MET A 128 17.16 29.68 -8.78
N PRO A 129 17.86 30.81 -8.96
CA PRO A 129 18.97 31.20 -8.09
C PRO A 129 18.54 31.53 -6.65
N ASP A 130 17.34 32.09 -6.47
CA ASP A 130 16.79 32.42 -5.15
C ASP A 130 16.09 31.20 -4.52
N GLU A 131 16.57 30.77 -3.36
CA GLU A 131 16.08 29.56 -2.70
C GLU A 131 14.62 29.65 -2.25
N LYS A 132 14.16 30.86 -1.88
CA LYS A 132 12.79 31.06 -1.39
C LYS A 132 11.81 31.04 -2.55
N GLU A 133 12.15 31.70 -3.66
CA GLU A 133 11.37 31.65 -4.89
C GLU A 133 11.35 30.25 -5.50
N GLU A 134 12.48 29.53 -5.45
CA GLU A 134 12.59 28.14 -5.90
C GLU A 134 11.66 27.22 -5.10
N LEU A 135 11.67 27.32 -3.76
CA LEU A 135 10.76 26.54 -2.92
C LEU A 135 9.30 26.87 -3.21
N GLN A 136 8.96 28.15 -3.42
CA GLN A 136 7.62 28.55 -3.79
C GLN A 136 7.18 27.99 -5.15
N LEU A 137 8.08 27.98 -6.13
CA LEU A 137 7.82 27.40 -7.44
C LEU A 137 7.57 25.89 -7.33
N CYS A 138 8.42 25.18 -6.58
CA CYS A 138 8.26 23.76 -6.31
C CYS A 138 6.91 23.45 -5.65
N CYS A 139 6.55 24.19 -4.60
CA CYS A 139 5.27 23.98 -3.91
C CYS A 139 4.07 24.28 -4.83
N ARG A 140 4.11 25.36 -5.62
CA ARG A 140 3.03 25.65 -6.58
C ARG A 140 2.85 24.52 -7.59
N LYS A 141 3.94 24.04 -8.18
CA LYS A 141 3.89 22.94 -9.15
C LYS A 141 3.41 21.63 -8.51
N PHE A 142 3.91 21.30 -7.32
CA PHE A 142 3.47 20.12 -6.58
C PHE A 142 1.97 20.20 -6.26
N GLY A 143 1.50 21.36 -5.80
CA GLY A 143 0.09 21.60 -5.49
C GLY A 143 -0.81 21.47 -6.72
N GLN A 144 -0.38 21.96 -7.89
CA GLN A 144 -1.09 21.74 -9.15
C GLN A 144 -1.23 20.25 -9.50
N CYS A 145 -0.18 19.46 -9.27
CA CYS A 145 -0.18 18.03 -9.54
C CYS A 145 -1.04 17.24 -8.54
N PHE A 146 -0.94 17.52 -7.23
CA PHE A 146 -1.41 16.59 -6.19
C PHE A 146 -2.55 17.09 -5.32
N SER A 147 -2.95 18.37 -5.40
CA SER A 147 -4.12 18.87 -4.67
C SER A 147 -5.41 18.06 -4.92
N PRO A 148 -5.74 17.64 -6.17
CA PRO A 148 -6.92 16.81 -6.43
C PRO A 148 -6.88 15.42 -5.78
N HIS A 149 -5.68 14.94 -5.46
CA HIS A 149 -5.43 13.61 -4.92
C HIS A 149 -5.20 13.62 -3.40
N ALA A 150 -5.12 14.77 -2.74
CA ALA A 150 -4.82 14.87 -1.32
C ALA A 150 -6.09 14.81 -0.46
N LEU A 151 -6.12 13.89 0.52
CA LEU A 151 -7.16 13.84 1.55
C LEU A 151 -6.55 14.06 2.94
N CYS A 152 -7.28 14.80 3.75
CA CYS A 152 -7.08 14.88 5.19
C CYS A 152 -8.41 14.49 5.83
N SER A 153 -8.42 13.39 6.58
CA SER A 153 -9.58 12.98 7.35
C SER A 153 -9.77 13.99 8.47
N SER A 154 -10.87 14.76 8.40
CA SER A 154 -11.25 15.63 9.50
C SER A 154 -11.94 14.80 10.58
N GLU A 155 -11.94 15.26 11.83
CA GLU A 155 -12.56 14.59 12.99
C GLU A 155 -14.02 14.16 12.77
N LYS A 156 -14.71 14.69 11.73
CA LYS A 156 -16.10 14.36 11.39
C LYS A 156 -16.28 13.02 10.65
N ASP A 157 -15.21 12.46 10.07
CA ASP A 157 -15.28 11.25 9.25
C ASP A 157 -15.05 9.95 10.05
N VAL A 158 -14.54 10.07 11.28
CA VAL A 158 -14.37 8.93 12.20
C VAL A 158 -15.66 8.76 12.98
N MET A 159 -16.62 8.00 12.42
CA MET A 159 -17.80 7.54 13.15
C MET A 159 -17.36 6.55 14.25
N VAL A 160 -16.97 7.08 15.42
CA VAL A 160 -16.76 6.26 16.60
C VAL A 160 -18.13 5.91 17.16
N ASP A 161 -18.49 4.63 17.11
CA ASP A 161 -19.69 4.10 17.76
C ASP A 161 -19.67 4.45 19.25
N LYS A 162 -20.49 5.44 19.65
CA LYS A 162 -20.59 5.93 21.04
C LYS A 162 -21.12 4.89 22.03
N ALA A 163 -21.48 3.70 21.56
CA ALA A 163 -22.10 2.63 22.32
C ALA A 163 -21.11 1.68 23.04
N ASN A 164 -19.83 1.67 22.65
CA ASN A 164 -18.81 0.82 23.29
C ASN A 164 -17.84 1.64 24.15
N ASN A 165 -17.36 1.03 25.24
CA ASN A 165 -16.42 1.57 26.25
C ASN A 165 -15.00 1.95 25.70
N TYR A 166 -14.87 2.29 24.42
CA TYR A 166 -13.64 2.68 23.72
C TYR A 166 -13.39 4.20 23.76
N ARG A 167 -13.83 4.90 24.82
CA ARG A 167 -13.70 6.37 24.93
C ARG A 167 -12.24 6.83 25.00
N ASP A 168 -11.39 6.13 25.75
CA ASP A 168 -9.97 6.51 25.94
C ASP A 168 -9.16 6.41 24.65
N SER A 169 -9.46 5.42 23.80
CA SER A 169 -8.83 5.25 22.49
C SER A 169 -9.31 6.30 21.47
N ALA A 170 -10.57 6.72 21.53
CA ALA A 170 -11.11 7.72 20.60
C ALA A 170 -10.56 9.13 20.88
N GLU A 171 -10.41 9.49 22.16
CA GLU A 171 -9.82 10.76 22.57
C GLU A 171 -8.32 10.79 22.25
N SER A 172 -7.61 9.69 22.53
CA SER A 172 -6.21 9.52 22.16
C SER A 172 -6.00 9.62 20.65
N LEU A 173 -6.87 8.98 19.85
CA LEU A 173 -6.85 9.06 18.39
C LEU A 173 -7.06 10.50 17.89
N SER A 174 -8.07 11.19 18.43
CA SER A 174 -8.37 12.58 18.08
C SER A 174 -7.21 13.53 18.44
N LYS A 175 -6.57 13.33 19.61
CA LYS A 175 -5.38 14.09 20.01
C LYS A 175 -4.20 13.83 19.07
N ALA A 176 -3.98 12.58 18.66
CA ALA A 176 -2.91 12.23 17.74
C ALA A 176 -3.14 12.87 16.36
N CYS A 177 -4.36 12.81 15.80
CA CYS A 177 -4.70 13.50 14.55
C CYS A 177 -4.44 15.02 14.60
N ARG A 178 -4.80 15.67 15.73
CA ARG A 178 -4.52 17.11 15.93
C ARG A 178 -3.02 17.40 15.97
N THR A 179 -2.24 16.54 16.65
CA THR A 179 -0.79 16.66 16.75
C THR A 179 -0.15 16.56 15.38
N VAL A 180 -0.48 15.50 14.63
CA VAL A 180 -0.04 15.26 13.25
C VAL A 180 -0.33 16.46 12.35
N CYS A 181 -1.58 16.94 12.34
CA CYS A 181 -1.96 18.10 11.52
C CYS A 181 -1.24 19.38 11.96
N SER A 182 -0.99 19.57 13.25
CA SER A 182 -0.29 20.73 13.78
C SER A 182 1.18 20.74 13.37
N GLU A 183 1.88 19.61 13.54
CA GLU A 183 3.30 19.48 13.20
C GLU A 183 3.52 19.68 11.70
N VAL A 184 2.68 19.07 10.85
CA VAL A 184 2.75 19.30 9.39
C VAL A 184 2.56 20.78 9.04
N ARG A 185 1.58 21.46 9.65
CA ARG A 185 1.32 22.89 9.40
C ARG A 185 2.45 23.83 9.83
N GLN A 186 3.30 23.40 10.76
CA GLN A 186 4.42 24.21 11.27
C GLN A 186 5.66 24.13 10.38
N THR A 187 5.70 23.19 9.41
CA THR A 187 6.83 23.08 8.48
C THR A 187 6.92 24.27 7.53
N SER A 188 8.14 24.55 7.06
CA SER A 188 8.40 25.57 6.04
C SER A 188 7.64 25.29 4.73
N ILE A 189 7.50 24.00 4.39
CA ILE A 189 6.75 23.50 3.23
C ILE A 189 5.26 23.86 3.35
N ALA A 190 4.65 23.65 4.52
CA ALA A 190 3.25 23.98 4.73
C ALA A 190 2.97 25.49 4.69
N GLY A 191 3.94 26.34 5.01
CA GLY A 191 3.81 27.79 4.90
C GLY A 191 3.50 28.29 3.48
N VAL A 192 3.75 27.48 2.45
CA VAL A 192 3.45 27.80 1.04
C VAL A 192 2.12 27.19 0.58
N PHE A 193 1.68 26.08 1.20
CA PHE A 193 0.45 25.40 0.83
C PHE A 193 -0.75 25.91 1.64
N SER A 194 -1.91 26.03 0.99
CA SER A 194 -3.18 26.25 1.69
C SER A 194 -3.74 24.98 2.34
N SER A 195 -3.23 23.81 1.96
CA SER A 195 -3.71 22.50 2.42
C SER A 195 -2.60 21.71 3.11
N SER A 196 -2.83 21.33 4.37
CA SER A 196 -1.92 20.45 5.11
C SER A 196 -1.81 19.05 4.51
N ALA A 197 -2.84 18.60 3.78
CA ALA A 197 -2.80 17.31 3.08
C ALA A 197 -1.76 17.31 1.95
N VAL A 198 -1.68 18.41 1.20
CA VAL A 198 -0.71 18.55 0.10
C VAL A 198 0.71 18.71 0.66
N ALA A 199 0.86 19.46 1.75
CA ALA A 199 2.15 19.55 2.45
C ALA A 199 2.61 18.17 2.97
N ALA A 200 1.71 17.39 3.57
CA ALA A 200 2.00 16.02 4.00
C ALA A 200 2.41 15.13 2.82
N LEU A 201 1.74 15.21 1.67
CA LEU A 201 2.14 14.48 0.47
C LEU A 201 3.54 14.85 -0.02
N MET A 202 3.91 16.12 0.03
CA MET A 202 5.25 16.57 -0.39
C MET A 202 6.33 16.09 0.59
N LEU A 203 6.05 16.14 1.90
CA LEU A 203 6.92 15.60 2.94
C LEU A 203 7.10 14.07 2.81
N ALA A 204 6.04 13.38 2.40
CA ALA A 204 6.01 11.94 2.20
C ALA A 204 6.53 11.50 0.82
N TRP A 205 6.88 12.43 -0.07
CA TRP A 205 7.23 12.09 -1.44
C TRP A 205 8.48 11.20 -1.50
N PRO A 206 8.45 10.07 -2.24
CA PRO A 206 9.58 9.14 -2.31
C PRO A 206 10.65 9.67 -3.27
N PHE A 207 11.42 10.67 -2.84
CA PHE A 207 12.51 11.23 -3.63
C PHE A 207 13.60 10.18 -3.90
N GLU A 208 13.97 10.03 -5.17
CA GLU A 208 15.04 9.14 -5.62
C GLU A 208 16.39 9.88 -5.52
N PRO A 209 17.40 9.34 -4.79
CA PRO A 209 18.70 10.01 -4.67
C PRO A 209 19.37 10.21 -6.02
N GLY A 210 19.85 11.43 -6.29
CA GLY A 210 20.53 11.76 -7.53
C GLY A 210 19.60 11.92 -8.74
N TYR A 211 18.28 12.02 -8.52
CA TYR A 211 17.32 12.25 -9.60
C TYR A 211 17.52 13.62 -10.27
N SER A 212 17.75 14.66 -9.47
CA SER A 212 18.14 16.00 -9.90
C SER A 212 18.57 16.84 -8.69
N GLU A 213 19.26 17.96 -8.92
CA GLU A 213 19.63 18.88 -7.83
C GLU A 213 18.40 19.40 -7.07
N ARG A 214 17.34 19.77 -7.80
CA ARG A 214 16.05 20.18 -7.22
C ARG A 214 15.46 19.08 -6.34
N SER A 215 15.40 17.85 -6.85
CA SER A 215 14.87 16.69 -6.13
C SER A 215 15.64 16.42 -4.84
N ASP A 216 16.98 16.43 -4.90
CA ASP A 216 17.84 16.18 -3.74
C ASP A 216 17.70 17.27 -2.66
N ARG A 217 17.56 18.54 -3.06
CA ARG A 217 17.30 19.65 -2.13
C ARG A 217 15.95 19.51 -1.42
N LEU A 218 14.89 19.18 -2.17
CA LEU A 218 13.56 18.93 -1.58
C LEU A 218 13.57 17.73 -0.63
N ALA A 219 14.28 16.66 -1.00
CA ALA A 219 14.46 15.48 -0.16
C ALA A 219 15.19 15.83 1.14
N GLN A 220 16.23 16.66 1.07
CA GLN A 220 16.96 17.13 2.25
C GLN A 220 16.08 17.99 3.16
N LEU A 221 15.29 18.90 2.58
CA LEU A 221 14.35 19.73 3.34
C LEU A 221 13.31 18.87 4.06
N ALA A 222 12.65 17.93 3.34
CA ALA A 222 11.71 17.00 3.95
C ALA A 222 12.37 16.23 5.10
N LYS A 223 13.56 15.65 4.87
CA LYS A 223 14.30 14.90 5.89
C LYS A 223 14.66 15.76 7.12
N GLN A 224 14.87 17.06 6.96
CA GLN A 224 15.10 17.97 8.09
C GLN A 224 13.83 18.20 8.90
N GLU A 225 12.71 18.48 8.25
CA GLU A 225 11.40 18.65 8.89
C GLU A 225 10.99 17.39 9.67
N LEU A 226 11.15 16.20 9.07
CA LEU A 226 10.83 14.91 9.68
C LEU A 226 11.63 14.62 10.97
N LYS A 227 12.81 15.23 11.18
CA LYS A 227 13.56 15.05 12.44
C LYS A 227 12.89 15.70 13.64
N SER A 228 12.08 16.74 13.41
CA SER A 228 11.37 17.47 14.46
C SER A 228 10.06 16.79 14.87
N PHE A 229 9.57 15.88 14.04
CA PHE A 229 8.25 15.26 14.20
C PHE A 229 8.21 14.23 15.32
N SER A 230 7.05 14.18 15.99
CA SER A 230 6.73 13.12 16.94
C SER A 230 6.75 11.75 16.26
N PRO A 231 6.88 10.64 17.03
CA PRO A 231 6.76 9.29 16.49
C PRO A 231 5.47 9.06 15.69
N ASP A 232 4.34 9.61 16.15
CA ASP A 232 3.04 9.49 15.48
C ASP A 232 3.02 10.21 14.13
N THR A 233 3.56 11.43 14.05
CA THR A 233 3.62 12.17 12.77
C THR A 233 4.58 11.52 11.79
N ARG A 234 5.76 11.03 12.24
CA ARG A 234 6.67 10.28 11.37
C ARG A 234 6.00 9.01 10.83
N ASN A 235 5.30 8.29 11.69
CA ASN A 235 4.55 7.10 11.33
C ASN A 235 3.48 7.38 10.27
N GLU A 236 2.77 8.51 10.38
CA GLU A 236 1.79 8.95 9.38
C GLU A 236 2.46 9.27 8.04
N ILE A 237 3.58 10.01 8.05
CA ILE A 237 4.34 10.33 6.84
C ILE A 237 4.85 9.05 6.16
N ASP A 238 5.38 8.09 6.91
CA ASP A 238 5.84 6.79 6.39
C ASP A 238 4.70 5.98 5.75
N LEU A 239 3.51 6.01 6.37
CA LEU A 239 2.32 5.37 5.81
C LEU A 239 1.91 6.04 4.49
N LEU A 240 1.93 7.36 4.44
CA LEU A 240 1.62 8.12 3.22
C LEU A 240 2.67 7.87 2.13
N THR A 241 3.95 7.76 2.47
CA THR A 241 5.02 7.35 1.54
C THR A 241 4.75 5.95 0.98
N THR A 242 4.29 5.02 1.81
CA THR A 242 3.94 3.65 1.36
C THR A 242 2.77 3.67 0.37
N GLN A 243 1.75 4.50 0.63
CA GLN A 243 0.63 4.71 -0.30
C GLN A 243 1.13 5.29 -1.64
N LEU A 244 1.96 6.33 -1.62
CA LEU A 244 2.56 6.94 -2.81
C LEU A 244 3.35 5.93 -3.63
N LEU A 245 4.26 5.18 -3.00
CA LEU A 245 5.06 4.16 -3.68
C LEU A 245 4.19 3.12 -4.37
N THR A 246 3.15 2.63 -3.69
CA THR A 246 2.23 1.64 -4.24
C THR A 246 1.51 2.20 -5.47
N LEU A 247 0.96 3.41 -5.37
CA LEU A 247 0.21 4.03 -6.47
C LEU A 247 1.10 4.42 -7.65
N ILE A 248 2.30 4.93 -7.39
CA ILE A 248 3.30 5.22 -8.44
C ILE A 248 3.65 3.94 -9.19
N GLU A 249 3.84 2.81 -8.49
CA GLU A 249 4.13 1.53 -9.13
C GLU A 249 2.94 1.01 -9.95
N CYS A 250 1.73 1.09 -9.40
CA CYS A 250 0.50 0.71 -10.10
C CYS A 250 0.21 1.59 -11.33
N SER A 251 0.75 2.82 -11.36
CA SER A 251 0.59 3.76 -12.46
C SER A 251 1.60 3.56 -13.60
N ARG A 252 2.60 2.68 -13.41
CA ARG A 252 3.56 2.37 -14.47
C ARG A 252 2.87 1.54 -15.56
N PRO A 253 3.11 1.83 -16.86
CA PRO A 253 2.67 0.95 -17.91
C PRO A 253 3.26 -0.45 -17.68
N PRO A 254 2.52 -1.53 -17.99
CA PRO A 254 3.00 -2.88 -17.80
C PRO A 254 4.32 -3.08 -18.56
N PRO A 255 5.28 -3.82 -17.98
CA PRO A 255 6.56 -4.05 -18.63
C PRO A 255 6.35 -4.67 -20.01
N VAL A 256 6.99 -4.10 -21.02
CA VAL A 256 7.03 -4.70 -22.36
C VAL A 256 7.83 -5.99 -22.27
N LEU A 257 7.12 -7.11 -22.18
CA LEU A 257 7.76 -8.42 -22.23
C LEU A 257 8.42 -8.55 -23.61
N PRO A 258 9.68 -9.00 -23.70
CA PRO A 258 10.30 -9.26 -24.99
C PRO A 258 9.47 -10.31 -25.72
N GLY A 259 8.69 -9.85 -26.71
CA GLY A 259 7.93 -10.71 -27.57
C GLY A 259 8.89 -11.64 -28.31
N LYS A 260 8.56 -12.94 -28.35
CA LYS A 260 9.16 -13.83 -29.34
C LYS A 260 8.84 -13.25 -30.71
N VAL A 261 9.81 -12.63 -31.35
CA VAL A 261 9.80 -12.39 -32.78
C VAL A 261 9.87 -13.76 -33.44
N ASN A 262 8.71 -14.33 -33.74
CA ASN A 262 8.52 -15.41 -34.70
C ASN A 262 7.07 -15.32 -35.17
N SER A 263 6.79 -14.33 -36.00
CA SER A 263 5.63 -14.37 -36.88
C SER A 263 6.10 -14.85 -38.25
N GLU A 264 6.25 -16.16 -38.40
CA GLU A 264 6.01 -16.73 -39.72
C GLU A 264 4.54 -16.47 -40.06
N PRO A 265 4.20 -16.02 -41.28
CA PRO A 265 2.82 -15.84 -41.67
C PRO A 265 2.20 -17.22 -41.84
N SER A 266 1.44 -17.68 -40.84
CA SER A 266 0.59 -18.86 -40.97
C SER A 266 -0.48 -18.56 -42.03
N LYS A 267 -0.23 -18.99 -43.27
CA LYS A 267 -1.21 -19.02 -44.34
C LYS A 267 -2.33 -19.98 -43.93
N CYS A 268 -3.44 -19.49 -43.41
CA CYS A 268 -4.68 -20.27 -43.37
C CYS A 268 -5.32 -20.21 -44.77
N GLN A 269 -5.13 -21.28 -45.54
CA GLN A 269 -5.91 -21.56 -46.75
C GLN A 269 -7.20 -22.29 -46.38
N TRP A 270 -8.32 -21.57 -46.54
CA TRP A 270 -9.63 -21.99 -47.09
C TRP A 270 -10.50 -23.06 -46.40
N HIS A 271 -11.80 -22.75 -46.45
CA HIS A 271 -13.01 -23.60 -46.43
C HIS A 271 -13.60 -24.14 -45.12
N SER A 272 -14.83 -23.65 -44.90
CA SER A 272 -16.01 -24.23 -44.21
C SER A 272 -15.82 -25.27 -43.10
N ASP A 273 -16.38 -24.88 -41.96
CA ASP A 273 -16.83 -25.64 -40.79
C ASP A 273 -15.80 -25.99 -39.71
N ALA A 274 -15.88 -25.17 -38.65
CA ALA A 274 -15.39 -25.33 -37.27
C ALA A 274 -13.87 -25.23 -37.03
N CYS A 275 -13.39 -24.01 -36.75
CA CYS A 275 -12.12 -23.78 -36.06
C CYS A 275 -12.38 -23.27 -34.62
N CYS A 276 -12.00 -24.08 -33.63
CA CYS A 276 -11.90 -23.64 -32.23
C CYS A 276 -10.47 -23.15 -31.97
N CYS A 277 -10.25 -21.84 -32.02
CA CYS A 277 -8.99 -21.24 -31.62
C CYS A 277 -8.87 -21.24 -30.08
N ILE A 278 -7.68 -21.61 -29.58
CA ILE A 278 -7.39 -21.90 -28.17
C ILE A 278 -7.47 -20.68 -27.21
N ASN A 279 -7.88 -19.51 -27.71
CA ASN A 279 -7.88 -18.25 -26.96
C ASN A 279 -9.23 -17.52 -26.94
N ASP A 280 -10.35 -18.19 -27.21
CA ASP A 280 -11.66 -17.59 -26.95
C ASP A 280 -12.01 -17.66 -25.45
N ILE A 281 -11.63 -16.61 -24.71
CA ILE A 281 -12.25 -16.28 -23.43
C ILE A 281 -13.60 -15.63 -23.74
N LYS A 282 -14.69 -16.38 -23.60
CA LYS A 282 -16.04 -15.82 -23.64
C LYS A 282 -16.33 -15.10 -22.32
N LEU A 283 -16.65 -13.80 -22.41
CA LEU A 283 -17.35 -13.03 -21.37
C LEU A 283 -18.76 -13.56 -21.17
#